data_AF-A0AAJ2H7R4-F1
#
_entry.id   AF-A0AAJ2H7R4-F1
#
_cell.length_a   1.000
_cell.length_b   1.000
_cell.length_c   1.000
_cell.angle_alpha   90.00
_cell.angle_beta   90.00
_cell.angle_gamma   90.00
#
_symmetry.space_group_name_H-M   'P 1'
#
loop_
_entity.id
_entity.type
_entity.pdbx_description
1 polymer ?
#
loop_
_entity_poly.entity_id
_entity_poly.type
_entity_poly.pdbx_seq_one_letter_code
_entity_poly.pdbx_strand_id
1 'polypeptide(L)'
;WISDHIQQYGGDPKQIVVMGHSAGAFNAVEAVDNQRWLDEVNLPVSNIKAVVGIAGPYSYDFRTDGSVNAFSATATPDQVMPDRHIRPDAPPHLLLTASND
;
A
#
# COMPACT_ATOMS: atom_id res chain seq x y z
N TRP A 1 -9.88 -6.96 -10.10
CA TRP A 1 -10.38 -6.26 -11.31
C TRP A 1 -9.30 -6.05 -12.35
N ILE A 2 -8.30 -5.17 -12.14
CA ILE A 2 -7.24 -4.92 -13.15
C ILE A 2 -6.56 -6.23 -13.57
N SER A 3 -6.13 -7.04 -12.60
CA SER A 3 -5.54 -8.37 -12.86
C SER A 3 -6.40 -9.27 -13.76
N ASP A 4 -7.73 -9.18 -13.68
CA ASP A 4 -8.64 -10.10 -14.37
C ASP A 4 -9.13 -9.55 -15.72
N HIS A 5 -9.10 -8.22 -15.91
CA HIS A 5 -9.77 -7.56 -17.04
C HIS A 5 -8.82 -6.78 -17.95
N ILE A 6 -7.64 -6.37 -17.48
CA ILE A 6 -6.83 -5.38 -18.22
C ILE A 6 -6.35 -5.88 -19.59
N GLN A 7 -6.24 -7.20 -19.79
CA GLN A 7 -5.92 -7.79 -21.09
C GLN A 7 -6.92 -7.38 -22.18
N GLN A 8 -8.20 -7.23 -21.83
CA GLN A 8 -9.26 -6.82 -22.77
C GLN A 8 -9.09 -5.36 -23.21
N TYR A 9 -8.34 -4.58 -22.45
CA TYR A 9 -8.01 -3.19 -22.72
C TYR A 9 -6.56 -3.01 -23.22
N GLY A 10 -5.85 -4.11 -23.52
CA GLY A 10 -4.50 -4.10 -24.07
C GLY A 10 -3.37 -3.93 -23.04
N GLY A 11 -3.66 -3.97 -21.74
CA GLY A 11 -2.62 -3.97 -20.71
C GLY A 11 -2.19 -5.38 -20.28
N ASP A 12 -1.03 -5.47 -19.63
CA ASP A 12 -0.50 -6.72 -19.09
C ASP A 12 -0.85 -6.84 -17.58
N PRO A 13 -1.64 -7.83 -17.16
CA PRO A 13 -2.00 -8.03 -15.75
C PRO A 13 -0.80 -8.40 -14.87
N LYS A 14 0.35 -8.72 -15.47
CA LYS A 14 1.61 -8.98 -14.79
C LYS A 14 2.51 -7.75 -14.71
N GLN A 15 2.04 -6.56 -15.11
CA GLN A 15 2.82 -5.31 -15.12
C GLN A 15 2.06 -4.18 -14.39
N ILE A 16 1.57 -4.46 -13.18
CA ILE A 16 0.76 -3.52 -12.40
C ILE A 16 1.67 -2.59 -11.59
N VAL A 17 1.40 -1.28 -11.62
CA VAL A 17 1.99 -0.31 -10.69
C VAL A 17 0.88 0.25 -9.81
N VAL A 18 1.08 0.25 -8.50
CA VAL A 18 0.15 0.83 -7.53
C VAL A 18 0.72 2.15 -7.06
N MET A 19 -0.10 3.20 -7.03
CA MET A 19 0.37 4.50 -6.57
C MET A 19 -0.63 5.20 -5.68
N GLY A 20 -0.13 6.05 -4.79
CA GLY A 20 -0.96 6.87 -3.91
C GLY A 20 -0.25 8.12 -3.41
N HIS A 21 -1.05 9.10 -2.99
CA HIS A 21 -0.61 10.35 -2.39
C HIS A 21 -1.22 10.51 -0.99
N SER A 22 -0.45 10.98 0.00
CA SER A 22 -0.90 11.20 1.38
C SER A 22 -1.54 9.95 1.98
N ALA A 23 -2.77 10.01 2.49
CA ALA A 23 -3.52 8.84 2.93
C ALA A 23 -3.67 7.76 1.84
N GLY A 24 -3.69 8.15 0.56
CA GLY A 24 -3.66 7.21 -0.55
C GLY A 24 -2.33 6.47 -0.68
N ALA A 25 -1.21 7.10 -0.33
CA ALA A 25 0.10 6.47 -0.32
C ALA A 25 0.20 5.42 0.80
N PHE A 26 -0.35 5.73 1.97
CA PHE A 26 -0.55 4.74 3.04
C PHE A 26 -1.31 3.52 2.52
N ASN A 27 -2.46 3.73 1.86
CA ASN A 27 -3.25 2.62 1.31
C ASN A 27 -2.51 1.83 0.23
N ALA A 28 -1.75 2.51 -0.64
CA ALA A 28 -1.00 1.86 -1.71
C ALA A 28 0.10 0.94 -1.16
N VAL A 29 0.85 1.39 -0.16
CA VAL A 29 1.88 0.56 0.50
C VAL A 29 1.22 -0.56 1.29
N GLU A 30 0.24 -0.26 2.13
CA GLU A 30 -0.43 -1.26 2.96
C GLU A 30 -1.07 -2.38 2.12
N ALA A 31 -1.76 -2.04 1.02
CA ALA A 31 -2.43 -3.02 0.16
C ALA A 31 -1.46 -4.02 -0.51
N VAL A 32 -0.17 -3.68 -0.62
CA VAL A 32 0.84 -4.51 -1.28
C VAL A 32 1.76 -5.19 -0.27
N ASP A 33 2.21 -4.44 0.74
CA ASP A 33 3.16 -4.91 1.74
C ASP A 33 2.51 -5.77 2.83
N ASN A 34 1.21 -5.66 3.06
CA ASN A 34 0.51 -6.63 3.89
C ASN A 34 -0.03 -7.79 3.04
N GLN A 35 0.62 -8.96 3.16
CA GLN A 35 0.38 -10.13 2.30
C GLN A 35 -1.07 -10.61 2.38
N ARG A 36 -1.69 -10.40 3.54
CA ARG A 36 -3.09 -10.72 3.79
C ARG A 36 -4.00 -10.18 2.69
N TRP A 37 -3.81 -8.92 2.25
CA TRP A 37 -4.70 -8.30 1.27
C TRP A 37 -4.56 -8.93 -0.12
N LEU A 38 -3.36 -9.35 -0.49
CA LEU A 38 -3.10 -10.07 -1.74
C LEU A 38 -3.68 -11.48 -1.69
N ASP A 39 -3.54 -12.17 -0.55
CA ASP A 39 -4.07 -13.52 -0.33
C ASP A 39 -5.59 -13.56 -0.37
N GLU A 40 -6.28 -12.58 0.24
CA GLU A 40 -7.75 -12.48 0.25
C GLU A 40 -8.34 -12.45 -1.18
N VAL A 41 -7.57 -11.98 -2.16
CA VAL A 41 -7.99 -11.88 -3.57
C VAL A 41 -7.21 -12.81 -4.52
N ASN A 42 -6.36 -13.69 -3.99
CA ASN A 42 -5.49 -14.60 -4.75
C ASN A 42 -4.63 -13.87 -5.81
N LEU A 43 -4.08 -12.69 -5.48
CA LEU A 43 -3.22 -11.93 -6.39
C LEU A 43 -1.73 -12.23 -6.11
N PRO A 44 -0.98 -12.83 -7.04
CA PRO A 44 0.45 -13.02 -6.87
C PRO A 44 1.18 -11.67 -6.80
N VAL A 45 2.01 -11.46 -5.77
CA VAL A 45 2.81 -10.24 -5.62
C VAL A 45 3.67 -9.95 -6.85
N SER A 46 4.12 -10.99 -7.56
CA SER A 46 4.89 -10.89 -8.81
C SER A 46 4.21 -10.14 -9.96
N ASN A 47 2.87 -9.99 -9.88
CA ASN A 47 2.08 -9.22 -10.84
C ASN A 47 2.22 -7.70 -10.63
N ILE A 48 2.62 -7.28 -9.42
CA ILE A 48 2.87 -5.90 -9.05
C ILE A 48 4.36 -5.61 -9.26
N LYS A 49 4.68 -4.58 -10.05
CA LYS A 49 6.05 -4.21 -10.44
C LYS A 49 6.65 -3.09 -9.63
N ALA A 50 5.81 -2.21 -9.12
CA ALA A 50 6.26 -1.13 -8.26
C ALA A 50 5.11 -0.59 -7.43
N VAL A 51 5.48 0.00 -6.30
CA VAL A 51 4.62 0.85 -5.49
C VAL A 51 5.20 2.26 -5.48
N VAL A 52 4.37 3.26 -5.75
CA VAL A 52 4.77 4.68 -5.71
C VAL A 52 3.97 5.40 -4.64
N GLY A 53 4.67 5.87 -3.61
CA GLY A 53 4.05 6.59 -2.51
C GLY A 53 4.55 8.03 -2.44
N ILE A 54 3.63 8.99 -2.46
CA ILE A 54 3.96 10.43 -2.42
C ILE A 54 3.40 11.05 -1.13
N ALA A 55 4.25 11.69 -0.33
CA ALA A 55 3.88 12.34 0.94
C ALA A 55 3.10 11.43 1.91
N GLY A 56 3.46 10.14 1.96
CA GLY A 56 2.69 9.12 2.69
C GLY A 56 3.08 8.98 4.16
N PRO A 57 2.10 8.84 5.07
CA PRO A 57 2.36 8.61 6.49
C PRO A 57 2.58 7.12 6.78
N TYR A 58 3.80 6.60 6.60
CA TYR A 58 4.06 5.14 6.69
C TYR A 58 4.35 4.61 8.10
N SER A 59 4.65 5.50 9.05
CA SER A 59 5.00 5.15 10.44
C SER A 59 4.68 6.34 11.35
N TYR A 60 3.60 6.25 12.11
CA TYR A 60 3.17 7.28 13.07
C TYR A 60 2.21 6.70 14.11
N ASP A 61 1.93 7.44 15.19
CA ASP A 61 0.86 7.07 16.11
C ASP A 61 -0.50 7.51 15.54
N PHE A 62 -1.22 6.59 14.92
CA PHE A 62 -2.54 6.89 14.34
C PHE A 62 -3.62 7.23 15.38
N ARG A 63 -3.34 7.05 16.67
CA ARG A 63 -4.27 7.32 17.76
C ARG A 63 -4.21 8.78 18.22
N THR A 64 -3.46 9.64 17.53
CA THR A 64 -3.44 11.09 17.75
C THR A 64 -4.15 11.83 16.62
N ASP A 65 -4.48 13.11 16.86
CA ASP A 65 -4.97 14.06 15.87
C ASP A 65 -6.16 13.58 15.02
N GLY A 66 -6.15 13.84 13.71
CA GLY A 66 -7.26 13.51 12.80
C GLY A 66 -7.38 12.03 12.44
N SER A 67 -6.29 11.25 12.56
CA SER A 67 -6.25 9.82 12.19
C SER A 67 -7.04 8.91 13.12
N VAL A 68 -7.42 9.39 14.32
CA VAL A 68 -8.29 8.66 15.26
C VAL A 68 -9.64 8.29 14.66
N ASN A 69 -10.08 9.02 13.62
CA ASN A 69 -11.35 8.77 12.94
C ASN A 69 -11.24 7.66 11.87
N ALA A 70 -10.02 7.30 11.46
CA ALA A 70 -9.78 6.33 10.38
C ALA A 70 -9.58 4.89 10.88
N PHE A 71 -9.13 4.72 12.12
CA PHE A 71 -8.74 3.41 12.67
C PHE A 71 -9.37 3.16 14.04
N SER A 72 -9.55 1.88 14.38
CA SER A 72 -10.08 1.51 15.70
C SER A 72 -9.16 1.97 16.83
N ALA A 73 -9.74 2.53 17.90
CA ALA A 73 -9.00 2.89 19.12
C ALA A 73 -8.33 1.69 19.81
N THR A 74 -8.80 0.46 19.52
CA THR A 74 -8.22 -0.79 20.04
C THR A 74 -7.22 -1.45 19.10
N ALA A 75 -7.03 -0.90 17.90
CA ALA A 75 -6.04 -1.44 16.98
C ALA A 75 -4.62 -1.20 17.49
N THR A 76 -3.72 -2.11 17.13
CA THR A 76 -2.29 -2.00 17.41
C THR A 76 -1.56 -1.49 16.16
N PRO A 77 -0.36 -0.89 16.31
CA PRO A 77 0.48 -0.54 15.17
C PRO A 77 0.73 -1.72 14.22
N ASP A 78 0.93 -2.93 14.76
CA ASP A 78 1.14 -4.16 13.97
C ASP A 78 -0.10 -4.59 13.14
N GLN A 79 -1.26 -3.98 13.36
CA GLN A 79 -2.47 -4.23 12.58
C GLN A 79 -2.73 -3.15 11.52
N VAL A 80 -2.04 -2.01 11.60
CA VAL A 80 -2.41 -0.80 10.86
C VAL A 80 -1.23 -0.25 10.07
N MET A 81 -0.03 -0.25 10.64
CA MET A 81 1.08 0.53 10.11
C MET A 81 1.86 -0.20 9.02
N PRO A 82 2.04 0.41 7.83
CA PRO A 82 2.77 -0.19 6.73
C PRO A 82 4.21 -0.59 7.09
N ASP A 83 4.89 0.19 7.95
CA ASP A 83 6.26 -0.12 8.39
C ASP A 83 6.38 -1.45 9.15
N ARG A 84 5.27 -1.98 9.69
CA ARG A 84 5.22 -3.28 10.38
C ARG A 84 4.99 -4.46 9.43
N HIS A 85 4.60 -4.20 8.19
CA HIS A 85 4.26 -5.23 7.21
C HIS A 85 5.33 -5.43 6.14
N ILE A 86 6.46 -4.73 6.20
CA ILE A 86 7.54 -4.83 5.20
C ILE A 86 8.01 -6.29 5.05
N ARG A 87 8.14 -6.75 3.80
CA ARG A 87 8.57 -8.13 3.47
C ARG A 87 9.73 -8.14 2.46
N PRO A 88 10.59 -9.17 2.49
CA PRO A 88 11.68 -9.32 1.51
C PRO A 88 11.22 -9.52 0.06
N ASP A 89 10.00 -10.01 -0.15
CA ASP A 89 9.42 -10.30 -1.47
C ASP A 89 8.54 -9.16 -2.02
N ALA A 90 8.43 -8.05 -1.29
CA ALA A 90 7.69 -6.87 -1.73
C ALA A 90 8.32 -6.28 -3.01
N PRO A 91 7.51 -5.74 -3.94
CA PRO A 91 8.03 -5.12 -5.14
C PRO A 91 8.82 -3.83 -4.80
N PRO A 92 9.66 -3.34 -5.72
CA PRO A 92 10.37 -2.08 -5.53
C PRO A 92 9.44 -0.91 -5.20
N HIS A 93 9.83 -0.11 -4.21
CA HIS A 93 9.11 1.08 -3.79
C HIS A 93 9.84 2.36 -4.23
N LEU A 94 9.09 3.32 -4.77
CA LEU A 94 9.52 4.71 -4.93
C LEU A 94 8.73 5.58 -3.95
N LEU A 95 9.40 6.05 -2.90
CA LEU A 95 8.80 6.93 -1.89
C LEU A 95 9.32 8.35 -2.07
N LEU A 96 8.41 9.30 -2.24
CA LEU A 96 8.70 10.71 -2.49
C LEU A 96 8.04 11.57 -1.41
N THR A 97 8.76 12.53 -0.86
CA THR A 97 8.21 13.57 0.02
C THR A 97 8.98 14.87 -0.22
N ALA A 98 8.34 16.01 0.06
CA ALA A 98 9.03 17.29 0.05
C ALA A 98 9.94 17.40 1.28
N SER A 99 11.02 18.18 1.19
CA SER A 99 11.96 18.32 2.30
C SER A 99 11.37 18.98 3.56
N ASN A 100 10.25 19.70 3.40
CA ASN A 100 9.58 20.49 4.45
C ASN A 100 8.10 20.06 4.59
N ASP A 101 7.81 18.79 4.33
CA ASP A 101 6.51 18.14 4.60
C ASP A 101 6.31 17.93 6.11
#